data_AF-A0A235HZ91-F1
#
_entry.id   AF-A0A235HZ91-F1
#
_cell.length_a   1.000
_cell.length_b   1.000
_cell.length_c   1.000
_cell.angle_alpha   90.00
_cell.angle_beta   90.00
_cell.angle_gamma   90.00
#
_symmetry.space_group_name_H-M   'P 1'
#
loop_
_entity.id
_entity.type
_entity.pdbx_description
1 polymer ?
#
loop_
_entity_poly.entity_id
_entity_poly.type
_entity_poly.pdbx_seq_one_letter_code
_entity_poly.pdbx_strand_id
1 'polypeptide(L)'
;MPESKSKFLIPAVGAAVVVAGSIAAYTYFKGSPGGSSDALGSAKVVPSTALMATYITNDSEAWAKLQQFGTPEAQKLVAKGLEDFNKQMFSDSNISYEKDIKPWAGGVMIAVLPPNPVKPAQLNVPSGAPNVPTNLQQGSNILIVVGIKDKLSALNFANKLKSQKGVKLQESDYQGQKIVETTQNGKPTYSVVLNDSQLVLASEKQAVEKAIDTFKGQSSFASKEGASSILKGVDVKNSLAQIYVPDYAGMIQQLTAGNPQAKQLPPQTLTQLKQIKSVVAGVGVDDAGVRVKAIANLDPQLNKFQYQSSPGNIVGQFPADTFALISGNGISRGWEVLVEQSKDYPEMKQALEQARGQLKFANIDLDKDIFGWMNGEFAFGAIPSNQGVLASVGFGGALVFDTSDRKTAEATLTKLDTLAKTQQINIANRNIGGKDVTEWQIPRQGALLAHGWLDQDTVFVAIGGPIADAVSDRKNPSLDTSDAFKAVTGSLQKPNGGYFYLDMDKTKTVSLINSFVSSNADTITILNSIRGFGFTAISPDKSTSELEMLLALKPTAK
;
A
#
# COMPACT_ATOMS: atom_id res chain seq x y z
N MET A 1 -21.71 -2.16 -12.95
CA MET A 1 -21.93 -0.90 -12.21
C MET A 1 -21.93 -1.18 -10.73
N PRO A 2 -21.05 -0.53 -9.95
CA PRO A 2 -21.30 -0.31 -8.54
C PRO A 2 -21.47 1.18 -8.25
N GLU A 3 -22.44 1.51 -7.40
CA GLU A 3 -22.73 2.86 -6.94
C GLU A 3 -21.47 3.55 -6.39
N SER A 4 -21.17 4.74 -6.92
CA SER A 4 -19.94 5.49 -6.63
C SER A 4 -19.90 5.95 -5.16
N LYS A 5 -19.06 5.31 -4.36
CA LYS A 5 -18.83 5.62 -2.93
C LYS A 5 -17.97 6.88 -2.67
N SER A 6 -17.62 7.65 -3.70
CA SER A 6 -16.68 8.79 -3.62
C SER A 6 -17.34 10.18 -3.61
N LYS A 7 -18.57 10.32 -3.10
CA LYS A 7 -19.35 11.58 -3.18
C LYS A 7 -19.02 12.65 -2.13
N PHE A 8 -17.96 12.53 -1.33
CA PHE A 8 -17.77 13.40 -0.15
C PHE A 8 -16.45 14.18 -0.05
N LEU A 9 -15.39 13.83 -0.78
CA LEU A 9 -14.07 14.41 -0.49
C LEU A 9 -13.75 15.71 -1.25
N ILE A 10 -14.45 15.98 -2.35
CA ILE A 10 -14.30 17.21 -3.16
C ILE A 10 -15.56 18.12 -3.23
N PRO A 11 -16.81 17.73 -2.87
CA PRO A 11 -17.92 18.69 -2.89
C PRO A 11 -17.72 19.81 -1.84
N ALA A 12 -16.90 19.55 -0.83
CA ALA A 12 -16.57 20.52 0.21
C ALA A 12 -15.69 21.68 -0.32
N VAL A 13 -14.82 21.44 -1.32
CA VAL A 13 -14.05 22.52 -1.99
C VAL A 13 -14.95 23.35 -2.91
N GLY A 14 -15.94 22.70 -3.55
CA GLY A 14 -16.99 23.38 -4.33
C GLY A 14 -17.96 24.23 -3.50
N ALA A 15 -18.05 24.00 -2.19
CA ALA A 15 -18.97 24.68 -1.27
C ALA A 15 -18.29 25.71 -0.35
N ALA A 16 -17.00 26.02 -0.52
CA ALA A 16 -16.30 26.95 0.36
C ALA A 16 -16.33 28.39 -0.18
N VAL A 17 -17.16 29.26 0.42
CA VAL A 17 -17.13 30.69 0.13
C VAL A 17 -16.08 31.36 1.01
N VAL A 18 -14.99 31.84 0.39
CA VAL A 18 -14.08 32.81 1.03
C VAL A 18 -14.70 34.21 0.98
N VAL A 19 -15.31 34.65 2.08
CA VAL A 19 -15.54 36.09 2.32
C VAL A 19 -14.55 36.57 3.36
N ALA A 20 -13.37 37.01 2.91
CA ALA A 20 -12.59 37.95 3.69
C ALA A 20 -13.31 39.31 3.64
N GLY A 21 -14.37 39.44 4.44
CA GLY A 21 -15.07 40.69 4.67
C GLY A 21 -14.29 41.58 5.65
N SER A 22 -13.11 42.02 5.24
CA SER A 22 -12.40 43.24 5.70
C SER A 22 -11.04 43.36 4.99
N ILE A 23 -11.05 43.58 3.67
CA ILE A 23 -9.94 44.31 3.03
C ILE A 23 -10.14 45.79 3.38
N ALA A 24 -9.83 46.13 4.62
CA ALA A 24 -9.31 47.45 4.91
C ALA A 24 -7.83 47.42 4.52
N ALA A 25 -7.49 48.20 3.51
CA ALA A 25 -6.15 48.54 3.05
C ALA A 25 -5.32 47.43 2.38
N TYR A 26 -5.28 47.53 1.06
CA TYR A 26 -4.18 47.44 0.07
C TYR A 26 -2.70 47.46 0.53
N THR A 27 -2.36 47.22 1.80
CA THR A 27 -1.00 47.38 2.34
C THR A 27 -0.57 46.15 3.14
N TYR A 28 -0.50 44.97 2.52
CA TYR A 28 0.32 43.87 3.04
C TYR A 28 0.63 42.76 2.00
N PHE A 29 0.93 43.14 0.75
CA PHE A 29 1.39 42.22 -0.31
C PHE A 29 2.89 41.87 -0.20
N LYS A 30 3.40 41.66 1.02
CA LYS A 30 4.76 41.14 1.26
C LYS A 30 4.75 40.12 2.41
N GLY A 31 4.18 38.96 2.16
CA GLY A 31 4.40 37.74 2.95
C GLY A 31 4.92 36.66 2.01
N SER A 32 6.07 36.08 2.34
CA SER A 32 6.83 35.17 1.48
C SER A 32 6.00 33.94 1.05
N PRO A 33 6.06 33.47 -0.22
CA PRO A 33 5.15 32.42 -0.74
C PRO A 33 5.40 30.98 -0.23
N GLY A 34 6.30 30.77 0.74
CA GLY A 34 7.05 29.51 0.79
C GLY A 34 6.86 28.54 1.96
N GLY A 35 5.95 28.75 2.92
CA GLY A 35 5.96 27.91 4.13
C GLY A 35 4.64 27.60 4.85
N SER A 36 3.49 28.09 4.37
CA SER A 36 2.19 27.79 4.98
C SER A 36 1.34 26.79 4.17
N SER A 37 1.66 26.53 2.91
CA SER A 37 0.88 25.67 2.01
C SER A 37 1.43 24.25 1.85
N ASP A 38 2.57 23.94 2.48
CA ASP A 38 3.16 22.61 2.52
C ASP A 38 2.49 21.72 3.60
N ALA A 39 2.90 20.46 3.69
CA ALA A 39 2.32 19.51 4.65
C ALA A 39 2.51 19.98 6.10
N LEU A 40 3.69 20.50 6.45
CA LEU A 40 3.99 20.98 7.80
C LEU A 40 3.17 22.23 8.15
N GLY A 41 3.08 23.21 7.24
CA GLY A 41 2.27 24.41 7.39
C GLY A 41 0.79 24.08 7.58
N SER A 42 0.26 23.14 6.79
CA SER A 42 -1.12 22.66 6.93
C SER A 42 -1.36 21.96 8.26
N ALA A 43 -0.41 21.13 8.71
CA ALA A 43 -0.49 20.40 9.98
C ALA A 43 -0.50 21.32 11.21
N LYS A 44 -0.03 22.57 11.10
CA LYS A 44 -0.03 23.55 12.21
C LYS A 44 -1.42 24.09 12.54
N VAL A 45 -2.39 24.00 11.63
CA VAL A 45 -3.79 24.41 11.89
C VAL A 45 -4.75 23.23 12.07
N VAL A 46 -4.26 22.01 11.88
CA VAL A 46 -5.01 20.79 12.20
C VAL A 46 -4.89 20.52 13.72
N PRO A 47 -6.00 20.27 14.44
CA PRO A 47 -5.96 19.97 15.88
C PRO A 47 -5.12 18.72 16.20
N SER A 48 -4.42 18.71 17.34
CA SER A 48 -3.63 17.54 17.78
C SER A 48 -4.47 16.27 18.00
N THR A 49 -5.80 16.42 18.17
CA THR A 49 -6.73 15.28 18.30
C THR A 49 -6.89 14.50 16.99
N ALA A 50 -6.46 15.05 15.84
CA ALA A 50 -6.54 14.34 14.57
C ALA A 50 -5.82 12.99 14.64
N LEU A 51 -6.49 11.97 14.10
CA LEU A 51 -6.06 10.58 14.11
C LEU A 51 -5.00 10.30 13.04
N MET A 52 -5.24 10.85 11.87
CA MET A 52 -4.36 10.78 10.71
C MET A 52 -4.56 12.02 9.84
N ALA A 53 -3.56 12.33 9.03
CA ALA A 53 -3.64 13.36 8.02
C ALA A 53 -3.08 12.84 6.69
N THR A 54 -3.70 13.22 5.58
CA THR A 54 -3.19 12.99 4.23
C THR A 54 -2.94 14.33 3.57
N TYR A 55 -1.74 14.57 3.07
CA TYR A 55 -1.41 15.74 2.26
C TYR A 55 -1.33 15.33 0.79
N ILE A 56 -2.03 16.05 -0.09
CA ILE A 56 -2.04 15.84 -1.53
C ILE A 56 -1.47 17.09 -2.18
N THR A 57 -0.46 16.93 -3.04
CA THR A 57 0.13 18.06 -3.76
C THR A 57 -0.79 18.53 -4.88
N ASN A 58 -0.75 19.83 -5.17
CA ASN A 58 -1.30 20.40 -6.41
C ASN A 58 -0.19 20.89 -7.35
N ASP A 59 1.03 20.35 -7.20
CA ASP A 59 2.17 20.62 -8.06
C ASP A 59 1.98 19.97 -9.44
N SER A 60 1.85 20.80 -10.47
CA SER A 60 1.66 20.35 -11.85
C SER A 60 2.81 19.51 -12.38
N GLU A 61 4.05 19.72 -11.92
CA GLU A 61 5.20 18.95 -12.41
C GLU A 61 5.10 17.49 -11.95
N ALA A 62 4.72 17.27 -10.69
CA ALA A 62 4.55 15.94 -10.14
C ALA A 62 3.45 15.15 -10.86
N TRP A 63 2.31 15.79 -11.13
CA TRP A 63 1.21 15.18 -11.88
C TRP A 63 1.53 15.00 -13.37
N ALA A 64 2.29 15.91 -13.98
CA ALA A 64 2.73 15.78 -15.37
C ALA A 64 3.69 14.58 -15.55
N LYS A 65 4.48 14.25 -14.53
CA LYS A 65 5.32 13.04 -14.57
C LYS A 65 4.48 11.77 -14.73
N LEU A 66 3.34 11.66 -14.05
CA LEU A 66 2.43 10.52 -14.20
C LEU A 66 1.88 10.39 -15.63
N GLN A 67 1.67 11.53 -16.31
CA GLN A 67 1.17 11.57 -17.69
C GLN A 67 2.17 11.07 -18.74
N GLN A 68 3.45 10.87 -18.37
CA GLN A 68 4.47 10.27 -19.25
C GLN A 68 4.38 8.75 -19.35
N PHE A 69 3.41 8.15 -18.64
CA PHE A 69 3.24 6.71 -18.57
C PHE A 69 1.85 6.28 -19.07
N GLY A 70 1.76 4.99 -19.35
CA GLY A 70 0.56 4.31 -19.80
C GLY A 70 0.41 4.26 -21.31
N THR A 71 -0.35 3.27 -21.80
CA THR A 71 -0.71 3.21 -23.22
C THR A 71 -1.70 4.32 -23.57
N PRO A 72 -1.82 4.75 -24.84
CA PRO A 72 -2.79 5.76 -25.25
C PRO A 72 -4.23 5.45 -24.81
N GLU A 73 -4.62 4.17 -24.81
CA GLU A 73 -5.93 3.71 -24.38
C GLU A 73 -6.13 3.89 -22.87
N ALA A 74 -5.12 3.54 -22.07
CA ALA A 74 -5.15 3.72 -20.62
C ALA A 74 -5.19 5.21 -20.25
N GLN A 75 -4.43 6.05 -20.94
CA GLN A 75 -4.46 7.50 -20.73
C GLN A 75 -5.82 8.10 -21.07
N LYS A 76 -6.44 7.67 -22.16
CA LYS A 76 -7.80 8.10 -22.53
C LYS A 76 -8.82 7.68 -21.48
N LEU A 77 -8.69 6.47 -20.93
CA LEU A 77 -9.56 5.98 -19.87
C LEU A 77 -9.41 6.79 -18.57
N VAL A 78 -8.18 7.11 -18.16
CA VAL A 78 -7.90 7.95 -16.99
C VAL A 78 -8.45 9.37 -17.21
N ALA A 79 -8.22 9.96 -18.39
CA ALA A 79 -8.74 11.29 -18.73
C ALA A 79 -10.27 11.34 -18.69
N LYS A 80 -10.93 10.32 -19.26
CA LYS A 80 -12.39 10.17 -19.19
C LYS A 80 -12.86 10.01 -17.74
N GLY A 81 -12.19 9.20 -16.93
CA GLY A 81 -12.52 9.04 -15.51
C GLY A 81 -12.43 10.35 -14.73
N LEU A 82 -11.42 11.18 -15.01
CA LEU A 82 -11.28 12.50 -14.40
C LEU A 82 -12.37 13.49 -14.89
N GLU A 83 -12.72 13.43 -16.18
CA GLU A 83 -13.81 14.23 -16.75
C GLU A 83 -15.17 13.85 -16.15
N ASP A 84 -15.45 12.55 -16.06
CA ASP A 84 -16.67 12.01 -15.46
C ASP A 84 -16.74 12.34 -13.97
N PHE A 85 -15.63 12.27 -13.25
CA PHE A 85 -15.54 12.74 -11.87
C PHE A 85 -15.87 14.23 -11.77
N ASN A 86 -15.22 15.09 -12.57
CA ASN A 86 -15.48 16.53 -12.58
C ASN A 86 -16.96 16.83 -12.88
N LYS A 87 -17.56 16.14 -13.86
CA LYS A 87 -18.99 16.25 -14.18
C LYS A 87 -19.89 15.83 -13.03
N GLN A 88 -19.62 14.69 -12.39
CA GLN A 88 -20.43 14.20 -11.27
C GLN A 88 -20.33 15.08 -10.02
N MET A 89 -19.17 15.68 -9.79
CA MET A 89 -18.93 16.49 -8.59
C MET A 89 -19.53 17.89 -8.68
N PHE A 90 -19.57 18.46 -9.89
CA PHE A 90 -20.02 19.83 -10.11
C PHE A 90 -21.28 19.91 -10.98
N SER A 91 -21.99 18.78 -11.21
CA SER A 91 -23.16 18.68 -12.11
C SER A 91 -24.23 19.74 -11.85
N ASP A 92 -24.39 20.13 -10.58
CA ASP A 92 -25.44 21.04 -10.11
C ASP A 92 -24.93 22.49 -9.95
N SER A 93 -23.71 22.78 -10.43
CA SER A 93 -23.05 24.07 -10.28
C SER A 93 -22.38 24.51 -11.58
N ASN A 94 -22.23 25.83 -11.79
CA ASN A 94 -21.43 26.35 -12.91
C ASN A 94 -19.92 26.38 -12.59
N ILE A 95 -19.44 25.48 -11.72
CA ILE A 95 -18.06 25.44 -11.23
C ILE A 95 -17.28 24.38 -12.03
N SER A 96 -16.07 24.75 -12.46
CA SER A 96 -15.13 23.88 -13.15
C SER A 96 -13.83 23.81 -12.37
N TYR A 97 -13.35 22.60 -12.06
CA TYR A 97 -12.07 22.44 -11.35
C TYR A 97 -10.92 23.21 -12.02
N GLU A 98 -10.75 23.04 -13.33
CA GLU A 98 -9.65 23.65 -14.10
C GLU A 98 -9.71 25.18 -14.13
N LYS A 99 -10.90 25.78 -14.23
CA LYS A 99 -11.05 27.23 -14.36
C LYS A 99 -11.20 27.94 -13.01
N ASP A 100 -11.84 27.30 -12.04
CA ASP A 100 -12.32 27.96 -10.84
C ASP A 100 -11.63 27.50 -9.55
N ILE A 101 -10.98 26.33 -9.52
CA ILE A 101 -10.33 25.78 -8.30
C ILE A 101 -8.81 25.71 -8.46
N LYS A 102 -8.34 25.05 -9.52
CA LYS A 102 -6.92 24.83 -9.82
C LYS A 102 -6.06 26.11 -9.83
N PRO A 103 -6.55 27.28 -10.28
CA PRO A 103 -5.72 28.50 -10.31
C PRO A 103 -5.29 28.99 -8.94
N TRP A 104 -6.09 28.78 -7.89
CA TRP A 104 -5.80 29.29 -6.53
C TRP A 104 -5.52 28.22 -5.48
N ALA A 105 -5.96 26.99 -5.70
CA ALA A 105 -5.74 25.91 -4.75
C ALA A 105 -4.27 25.46 -4.78
N GLY A 106 -3.64 25.44 -3.62
CA GLY A 106 -2.35 24.78 -3.37
C GLY A 106 -2.55 23.33 -2.96
N GLY A 107 -1.58 22.77 -2.22
CA GLY A 107 -1.73 21.45 -1.63
C GLY A 107 -2.89 21.38 -0.63
N VAL A 108 -3.43 20.18 -0.46
CA VAL A 108 -4.61 19.91 0.36
C VAL A 108 -4.25 18.92 1.45
N MET A 109 -4.48 19.28 2.71
CA MET A 109 -4.44 18.34 3.82
C MET A 109 -5.85 17.92 4.22
N ILE A 110 -6.07 16.61 4.32
CA ILE A 110 -7.31 15.99 4.78
C ILE A 110 -6.98 15.30 6.11
N ALA A 111 -7.57 15.79 7.20
CA ALA A 111 -7.38 15.24 8.54
C ALA A 111 -8.65 14.52 9.00
N VAL A 112 -8.48 13.32 9.54
CA VAL A 112 -9.56 12.55 10.18
C VAL A 112 -9.55 12.89 11.66
N LEU A 113 -10.61 13.52 12.15
CA LEU A 113 -10.80 13.83 13.55
C LEU A 113 -11.55 12.69 14.27
N PRO A 114 -11.45 12.60 15.61
CA PRO A 114 -12.20 11.63 16.38
C PRO A 114 -13.72 11.81 16.19
N PRO A 115 -14.50 10.72 16.22
CA PRO A 115 -15.96 10.80 16.12
C PRO A 115 -16.55 11.59 17.29
N ASN A 116 -17.61 12.36 17.06
CA ASN A 116 -18.27 13.10 18.12
C ASN A 116 -19.08 12.18 19.03
N PRO A 117 -18.96 12.30 20.37
CA PRO A 117 -19.63 11.41 21.32
C PRO A 117 -21.16 11.55 21.40
N VAL A 118 -21.81 12.44 20.62
CA VAL A 118 -23.19 12.90 20.87
C VAL A 118 -24.23 12.42 19.85
N LYS A 119 -23.95 11.43 19.00
CA LYS A 119 -25.00 10.78 18.19
C LYS A 119 -24.97 9.26 18.35
N PRO A 120 -25.71 8.71 19.34
CA PRO A 120 -26.16 7.34 19.26
C PRO A 120 -26.92 7.17 17.94
N ALA A 121 -26.52 6.21 17.12
CA ALA A 121 -27.27 5.84 15.93
C ALA A 121 -28.68 5.37 16.36
N GLN A 122 -29.67 6.24 16.26
CA GLN A 122 -31.07 5.82 16.30
C GLN A 122 -31.40 5.12 14.98
N LEU A 123 -31.05 3.84 14.92
CA LEU A 123 -31.55 2.93 13.91
C LEU A 123 -32.92 2.44 14.36
N ASN A 124 -33.98 3.16 13.96
CA ASN A 124 -35.27 2.52 13.78
C ASN A 124 -35.19 1.65 12.53
N VAL A 125 -35.09 0.34 12.70
CA VAL A 125 -35.29 -0.62 11.61
C VAL A 125 -36.42 -1.56 12.03
N PRO A 126 -37.52 -1.64 11.27
CA PRO A 126 -38.48 -2.72 11.42
C PRO A 126 -37.76 -4.05 11.15
N SER A 127 -37.91 -4.99 12.06
CA SER A 127 -37.34 -6.33 11.99
C SER A 127 -37.84 -7.10 10.76
N GLY A 128 -36.91 -7.55 9.89
CA GLY A 128 -37.20 -8.56 8.87
C GLY A 128 -36.86 -8.20 7.42
N ALA A 129 -35.59 -7.95 7.09
CA ALA A 129 -35.11 -8.02 5.71
C ALA A 129 -33.62 -8.49 5.65
N PRO A 130 -33.29 -9.57 4.93
CA PRO A 130 -31.91 -10.01 4.73
C PRO A 130 -31.21 -9.19 3.63
N ASN A 131 -29.94 -8.86 3.90
CA ASN A 131 -28.96 -8.26 2.98
C ASN A 131 -29.24 -6.81 2.54
N VAL A 132 -28.69 -5.85 3.28
CA VAL A 132 -28.47 -4.47 2.82
C VAL A 132 -26.96 -4.20 2.80
N PRO A 133 -26.39 -3.64 1.71
CA PRO A 133 -24.97 -3.32 1.62
C PRO A 133 -24.58 -2.27 2.66
N THR A 134 -23.46 -2.51 3.35
CA THR A 134 -22.89 -1.65 4.39
C THR A 134 -22.52 -0.29 3.80
N ASN A 135 -23.44 0.67 3.92
CA ASN A 135 -23.19 2.07 3.68
C ASN A 135 -22.39 2.63 4.87
N LEU A 136 -21.13 3.01 4.64
CA LEU A 136 -20.31 3.86 5.54
C LEU A 136 -20.89 5.29 5.59
N GLN A 137 -22.17 5.44 5.90
CA GLN A 137 -22.90 6.72 5.90
C GLN A 137 -23.08 7.34 7.29
N GLN A 138 -22.24 6.98 8.27
CA GLN A 138 -22.30 7.60 9.60
C GLN A 138 -20.93 8.16 10.03
N GLY A 139 -20.77 9.48 9.87
CA GLY A 139 -20.05 10.34 10.81
C GLY A 139 -18.51 10.34 10.82
N SER A 140 -17.81 10.29 9.67
CA SER A 140 -16.39 10.65 9.68
C SER A 140 -16.26 12.16 9.86
N ASN A 141 -15.73 12.60 11.01
CA ASN A 141 -15.43 14.00 11.29
C ASN A 141 -14.15 14.39 10.53
N ILE A 142 -14.29 15.04 9.38
CA ILE A 142 -13.17 15.37 8.48
C ILE A 142 -12.94 16.88 8.49
N LEU A 143 -11.68 17.27 8.65
CA LEU A 143 -11.21 18.64 8.47
C LEU A 143 -10.32 18.70 7.23
N ILE A 144 -10.61 19.65 6.33
CA ILE A 144 -9.82 19.87 5.12
C ILE A 144 -9.13 21.23 5.22
N VAL A 145 -7.84 21.27 4.91
CA VAL A 145 -7.03 22.49 4.84
C VAL A 145 -6.50 22.62 3.41
N VAL A 146 -6.86 23.69 2.73
CA VAL A 146 -6.43 23.98 1.35
C VAL A 146 -5.49 25.18 1.39
N GLY A 147 -4.27 25.03 0.89
CA GLY A 147 -3.38 26.17 0.69
C GLY A 147 -3.94 27.14 -0.34
N ILE A 148 -3.80 28.44 -0.13
CA ILE A 148 -4.21 29.48 -1.08
C ILE A 148 -2.94 30.01 -1.76
N LYS A 149 -2.68 29.59 -3.01
CA LYS A 149 -1.52 30.06 -3.79
C LYS A 149 -1.80 31.37 -4.55
N ASP A 150 -3.06 31.61 -4.92
CA ASP A 150 -3.49 32.86 -5.58
C ASP A 150 -4.75 33.42 -4.91
N LYS A 151 -4.60 34.57 -4.24
CA LYS A 151 -5.68 35.19 -3.47
C LYS A 151 -6.77 35.83 -4.35
N LEU A 152 -6.41 36.32 -5.54
CA LEU A 152 -7.36 36.98 -6.45
C LEU A 152 -8.27 35.95 -7.11
N SER A 153 -7.71 34.86 -7.59
CA SER A 153 -8.45 33.71 -8.11
C SER A 153 -9.32 33.06 -7.03
N ALA A 154 -8.85 32.97 -5.78
CA ALA A 154 -9.68 32.48 -4.66
C ALA A 154 -10.87 33.41 -4.37
N LEU A 155 -10.66 34.73 -4.41
CA LEU A 155 -11.74 35.71 -4.25
C LEU A 155 -12.76 35.62 -5.39
N ASN A 156 -12.30 35.46 -6.63
CA ASN A 156 -13.16 35.27 -7.80
C ASN A 156 -14.00 33.99 -7.67
N PHE A 157 -13.39 32.90 -7.22
CA PHE A 157 -14.10 31.65 -6.94
C PHE A 157 -15.19 31.84 -5.89
N ALA A 158 -14.87 32.50 -4.77
CA ALA A 158 -15.83 32.76 -3.71
C ALA A 158 -17.02 33.62 -4.19
N ASN A 159 -16.76 34.66 -4.99
CA ASN A 159 -17.82 35.48 -5.59
C ASN A 159 -18.69 34.68 -6.55
N LYS A 160 -18.09 33.79 -7.34
CA LYS A 160 -18.81 32.88 -8.24
C LYS A 160 -19.69 31.89 -7.47
N LEU A 161 -19.20 31.36 -6.35
CA LEU A 161 -19.95 30.46 -5.49
C LEU A 161 -21.14 31.17 -4.82
N LYS A 162 -20.95 32.39 -4.32
CA LYS A 162 -22.05 33.24 -3.80
C LYS A 162 -23.17 33.46 -4.80
N SER A 163 -22.84 33.53 -6.09
CA SER A 163 -23.80 33.78 -7.17
C SER A 163 -24.58 32.54 -7.62
N GLN A 164 -24.26 31.36 -7.10
CA GLN A 164 -24.95 30.11 -7.47
C GLN A 164 -26.39 30.09 -6.93
N LYS A 165 -27.32 29.61 -7.77
CA LYS A 165 -28.72 29.43 -7.36
C LYS A 165 -28.81 28.35 -6.28
N GLY A 166 -29.58 28.61 -5.23
CA GLY A 166 -29.82 27.63 -4.16
C GLY A 166 -28.74 27.56 -3.07
N VAL A 167 -27.70 28.39 -3.14
CA VAL A 167 -26.69 28.53 -2.08
C VAL A 167 -27.15 29.58 -1.07
N LYS A 168 -27.15 29.22 0.22
CA LYS A 168 -27.38 30.15 1.35
C LYS A 168 -26.11 30.31 2.16
N LEU A 169 -25.83 31.54 2.58
CA LEU A 169 -24.65 31.87 3.36
C LEU A 169 -25.04 32.49 4.69
N GLN A 170 -24.39 32.06 5.76
CA GLN A 170 -24.48 32.66 7.09
C GLN A 170 -23.07 32.87 7.63
N GLU A 171 -22.82 34.04 8.21
CA GLU A 171 -21.55 34.33 8.90
C GLU A 171 -21.74 34.19 10.41
N SER A 172 -20.73 33.64 11.07
CA SER A 172 -20.61 33.70 12.53
C SER A 172 -19.17 34.03 12.91
N ASP A 173 -18.98 34.72 14.04
CA ASP A 173 -17.65 34.97 14.60
C ASP A 173 -17.31 33.92 15.63
N TYR A 174 -16.05 33.47 15.62
CA TYR A 174 -15.47 32.65 16.68
C TYR A 174 -14.04 33.09 16.93
N GLN A 175 -13.75 33.59 18.14
CA GLN A 175 -12.43 34.10 18.55
C GLN A 175 -11.83 35.14 17.57
N GLY A 176 -12.68 35.99 17.00
CA GLY A 176 -12.29 37.01 16.03
C GLY A 176 -11.90 36.45 14.66
N GLN A 177 -12.36 35.23 14.34
CA GLN A 177 -12.27 34.64 13.00
C GLN A 177 -13.70 34.45 12.45
N LYS A 178 -13.92 34.86 11.21
CA LYS A 178 -15.22 34.72 10.54
C LYS A 178 -15.37 33.31 9.97
N ILE A 179 -16.32 32.55 10.51
CA ILE A 179 -16.76 31.26 9.96
C ILE A 179 -17.93 31.51 9.02
N VAL A 180 -17.80 31.04 7.79
CA VAL A 180 -18.86 31.07 6.77
C VAL A 180 -19.50 29.69 6.69
N GLU A 181 -20.79 29.62 7.00
CA GLU A 181 -21.64 28.47 6.75
C GLU A 181 -22.26 28.60 5.35
N THR A 182 -21.97 27.62 4.50
CA THR A 182 -22.54 27.50 3.16
C THR A 182 -23.50 26.32 3.15
N THR A 183 -24.79 26.57 2.92
CA THR A 183 -25.80 25.52 2.77
C THR A 183 -26.17 25.37 1.30
N GLN A 184 -25.92 24.19 0.75
CA GLN A 184 -26.37 23.77 -0.58
C GLN A 184 -27.13 22.45 -0.45
N ASN A 185 -28.33 22.36 -1.04
CA ASN A 185 -29.19 21.17 -0.97
C ASN A 185 -29.41 20.63 0.47
N GLY A 186 -29.51 21.54 1.45
CA GLY A 186 -29.76 21.21 2.86
C GLY A 186 -28.55 20.65 3.64
N LYS A 187 -27.35 20.64 3.05
CA LYS A 187 -26.12 20.20 3.71
C LYS A 187 -25.21 21.40 3.99
N PRO A 188 -24.96 21.74 5.27
CA PRO A 188 -24.06 22.84 5.61
C PRO A 188 -22.59 22.41 5.47
N THR A 189 -21.77 23.33 4.99
CA THR A 189 -20.30 23.27 5.03
C THR A 189 -19.80 24.54 5.71
N TYR A 190 -18.93 24.40 6.69
CA TYR A 190 -18.34 25.52 7.43
C TYR A 190 -16.93 25.76 6.91
N SER A 191 -16.55 27.02 6.76
CA SER A 191 -15.22 27.39 6.27
C SER A 191 -14.69 28.66 6.94
N VAL A 192 -13.37 28.76 7.05
CA VAL A 192 -12.63 29.91 7.58
C VAL A 192 -11.31 30.06 6.84
N VAL A 193 -10.86 31.30 6.63
CA VAL A 193 -9.49 31.56 6.13
C VAL A 193 -8.60 31.88 7.32
N LEU A 194 -7.52 31.12 7.48
CA LEU A 194 -6.51 31.31 8.52
C LEU A 194 -5.21 31.78 7.89
N ASN A 195 -4.53 32.70 8.59
CA ASN A 195 -3.22 33.23 8.20
C ASN A 195 -3.15 33.75 6.74
N ASP A 196 -4.28 34.27 6.22
CA ASP A 196 -4.47 34.74 4.83
C ASP A 196 -3.96 33.81 3.72
N SER A 197 -3.73 32.53 4.02
CA SER A 197 -3.05 31.58 3.12
C SER A 197 -3.57 30.16 3.22
N GLN A 198 -4.50 29.88 4.14
CA GLN A 198 -5.10 28.56 4.31
C GLN A 198 -6.61 28.70 4.41
N LEU A 199 -7.33 27.97 3.57
CA LEU A 199 -8.77 27.79 3.69
C LEU A 199 -9.02 26.49 4.45
N VAL A 200 -9.63 26.58 5.63
CA VAL A 200 -10.03 25.43 6.43
C VAL A 200 -11.53 25.22 6.28
N LEU A 201 -11.96 23.98 6.08
CA LEU A 201 -13.37 23.65 5.89
C LEU A 201 -13.74 22.26 6.43
N ALA A 202 -14.97 22.11 6.89
CA ALA A 202 -15.53 20.87 7.40
C ALA A 202 -17.07 20.85 7.30
N SER A 203 -17.68 19.67 7.37
CA SER A 203 -19.14 19.52 7.47
C SER A 203 -19.70 19.86 8.86
N GLU A 204 -18.83 19.98 9.86
CA GLU A 204 -19.20 20.27 11.25
C GLU A 204 -18.52 21.55 11.73
N LYS A 205 -19.29 22.49 12.28
CA LYS A 205 -18.78 23.77 12.79
C LYS A 205 -17.67 23.57 13.83
N GLN A 206 -17.86 22.60 14.74
CA GLN A 206 -16.91 22.30 15.81
C GLN A 206 -15.53 21.90 15.28
N ALA A 207 -15.43 21.27 14.11
CA ALA A 207 -14.15 20.91 13.51
C ALA A 207 -13.38 22.16 13.05
N VAL A 208 -14.09 23.15 12.50
CA VAL A 208 -13.52 24.45 12.12
C VAL A 208 -13.15 25.28 13.35
N GLU A 209 -13.98 25.28 14.40
CA GLU A 209 -13.67 25.95 15.67
C GLU A 209 -12.38 25.40 16.30
N LYS A 210 -12.20 24.08 16.34
CA LYS A 210 -10.94 23.46 16.83
C LYS A 210 -9.72 23.86 15.99
N ALA A 211 -9.89 24.05 14.69
CA ALA A 211 -8.79 24.54 13.83
C ALA A 211 -8.44 26.00 14.14
N ILE A 212 -9.44 26.84 14.43
CA ILE A 212 -9.23 28.21 14.91
C ILE A 212 -8.51 28.20 16.27
N ASP A 213 -8.95 27.37 17.22
CA ASP A 213 -8.29 27.22 18.52
C ASP A 213 -6.81 26.83 18.38
N THR A 214 -6.53 25.90 17.46
CA THR A 214 -5.17 25.46 17.13
C THR A 214 -4.36 26.62 16.55
N PHE A 215 -4.92 27.36 15.61
CA PHE A 215 -4.29 28.56 15.05
C PHE A 215 -4.02 29.65 16.11
N LYS A 216 -4.84 29.74 17.15
CA LYS A 216 -4.67 30.67 18.29
C LYS A 216 -3.69 30.18 19.36
N GLY A 217 -3.08 29.00 19.18
CA GLY A 217 -1.99 28.50 20.03
C GLY A 217 -2.30 27.20 20.78
N GLN A 218 -3.46 26.57 20.57
CA GLN A 218 -3.65 25.20 21.06
C GLN A 218 -2.79 24.19 20.28
N SER A 219 -2.58 23.02 20.87
CA SER A 219 -1.77 21.96 20.29
C SER A 219 -2.26 21.53 18.91
N SER A 220 -1.34 21.51 17.96
CA SER A 220 -1.60 21.10 16.57
C SER A 220 -1.16 19.66 16.30
N PHE A 221 -1.60 19.10 15.17
CA PHE A 221 -1.10 17.84 14.64
C PHE A 221 0.41 17.90 14.43
N ALA A 222 0.96 19.04 13.99
CA ALA A 222 2.40 19.22 13.83
C ALA A 222 3.20 19.09 15.13
N SER A 223 2.61 19.46 16.26
CA SER A 223 3.21 19.34 17.60
C SER A 223 2.89 18.03 18.33
N LYS A 224 2.08 17.15 17.73
CA LYS A 224 1.71 15.87 18.35
C LYS A 224 2.95 14.98 18.48
N GLU A 225 3.03 14.23 19.58
CA GLU A 225 4.06 13.21 19.75
C GLU A 225 4.05 12.23 18.56
N GLY A 226 5.22 11.89 18.04
CA GLY A 226 5.37 11.07 16.84
C GLY A 226 5.13 11.80 15.51
N ALA A 227 4.45 12.96 15.49
CA ALA A 227 4.13 13.68 14.26
C ALA A 227 5.34 14.40 13.65
N SER A 228 6.20 15.01 14.48
CA SER A 228 7.36 15.78 14.00
C SER A 228 8.37 14.93 13.22
N SER A 229 8.53 13.66 13.58
CA SER A 229 9.38 12.70 12.85
C SER A 229 8.78 12.30 11.52
N ILE A 230 7.46 12.11 11.45
CA ILE A 230 6.79 11.63 10.23
C ILE A 230 6.42 12.73 9.24
N LEU A 231 6.24 13.97 9.69
CA LEU A 231 5.91 15.11 8.83
C LEU A 231 7.07 15.56 7.94
N LYS A 232 8.28 15.03 8.16
CA LYS A 232 9.39 15.11 7.20
C LYS A 232 9.07 14.34 5.91
N GLY A 233 8.12 13.41 5.98
CA GLY A 233 7.68 12.61 4.85
C GLY A 233 8.56 11.40 4.57
N VAL A 234 8.28 10.77 3.43
CA VAL A 234 9.16 9.75 2.84
C VAL A 234 9.86 10.31 1.61
N ASP A 235 11.08 9.86 1.36
CA ASP A 235 11.85 10.27 0.18
C ASP A 235 11.33 9.58 -1.10
N VAL A 236 10.31 10.20 -1.70
CA VAL A 236 9.75 9.83 -3.00
C VAL A 236 9.84 11.02 -3.96
N LYS A 237 10.38 10.76 -5.16
CA LYS A 237 10.41 11.75 -6.25
C LYS A 237 8.99 12.09 -6.69
N ASN A 238 8.76 13.36 -7.07
CA ASN A 238 7.48 13.85 -7.55
C ASN A 238 6.30 13.39 -6.66
N SER A 239 6.41 13.66 -5.36
CA SER A 239 5.42 13.21 -4.37
C SER A 239 4.02 13.72 -4.72
N LEU A 240 3.08 12.81 -4.94
CA LEU A 240 1.68 13.10 -5.22
C LEU A 240 0.87 13.25 -3.93
N ALA A 241 1.12 12.35 -2.97
CA ALA A 241 0.43 12.33 -1.70
C ALA A 241 1.29 11.74 -0.59
N GLN A 242 1.06 12.16 0.65
CA GLN A 242 1.69 11.62 1.85
C GLN A 242 0.66 11.43 2.95
N ILE A 243 0.74 10.32 3.66
CA ILE A 243 -0.18 9.89 4.71
C ILE A 243 0.62 9.82 6.01
N TYR A 244 0.09 10.43 7.06
CA TYR A 244 0.72 10.57 8.36
C TYR A 244 -0.19 9.97 9.44
N VAL A 245 0.31 8.97 10.16
CA VAL A 245 -0.35 8.33 11.29
C VAL A 245 0.59 8.40 12.51
N PRO A 246 0.46 9.42 13.37
CA PRO A 246 1.40 9.65 14.48
C PRO A 246 1.20 8.69 15.66
N ASP A 247 0.01 8.09 15.80
CA ASP A 247 -0.31 7.10 16.82
C ASP A 247 -1.18 6.01 16.16
N TYR A 248 -0.52 4.95 15.68
CA TYR A 248 -1.19 3.90 14.91
C TYR A 248 -2.17 3.10 15.78
N ALA A 249 -1.73 2.66 16.96
CA ALA A 249 -2.57 1.91 17.88
C ALA A 249 -3.77 2.74 18.35
N GLY A 250 -3.56 4.01 18.74
CA GLY A 250 -4.62 4.91 19.16
C GLY A 250 -5.62 5.23 18.04
N MET A 251 -5.16 5.40 16.80
CA MET A 251 -6.03 5.56 15.64
C MET A 251 -6.98 4.37 15.49
N ILE A 252 -6.45 3.14 15.46
CA ILE A 252 -7.26 1.94 15.30
C ILE A 252 -8.26 1.80 16.46
N GLN A 253 -7.84 2.05 17.70
CA GLN A 253 -8.72 2.02 18.87
C GLN A 253 -9.87 3.01 18.77
N GLN A 254 -9.61 4.27 18.40
CA GLN A 254 -10.64 5.31 18.30
C GLN A 254 -11.61 5.05 17.14
N LEU A 255 -11.11 4.61 15.97
CA LEU A 255 -11.97 4.24 14.84
C LEU A 255 -12.84 3.02 15.15
N THR A 256 -12.32 2.04 15.89
CA THR A 256 -13.10 0.87 16.33
C THR A 256 -14.15 1.27 17.36
N ALA A 257 -13.79 2.09 18.36
CA ALA A 257 -14.73 2.56 19.38
C ALA A 257 -15.86 3.42 18.80
N GLY A 258 -15.60 4.13 17.70
CA GLY A 258 -16.59 4.92 16.96
C GLY A 258 -17.54 4.10 16.09
N ASN A 259 -17.31 2.79 15.94
CA ASN A 259 -18.13 1.92 15.09
C ASN A 259 -18.99 0.98 15.95
N PRO A 260 -20.31 1.20 16.04
CA PRO A 260 -21.21 0.36 16.83
C PRO A 260 -21.26 -1.12 16.40
N GLN A 261 -20.86 -1.42 15.17
CA GLN A 261 -20.83 -2.77 14.62
C GLN A 261 -19.47 -3.46 14.77
N ALA A 262 -18.44 -2.74 15.24
CA ALA A 262 -17.13 -3.32 15.41
C ALA A 262 -17.08 -4.20 16.66
N LYS A 263 -16.58 -5.42 16.51
CA LYS A 263 -16.24 -6.26 17.65
C LYS A 263 -15.09 -5.61 18.42
N GLN A 264 -15.14 -5.70 19.75
CA GLN A 264 -14.01 -5.25 20.58
C GLN A 264 -12.74 -6.00 20.18
N LEU A 265 -11.64 -5.26 20.08
CA LEU A 265 -10.35 -5.83 19.73
C LEU A 265 -9.86 -6.71 20.88
N PRO A 266 -9.44 -7.96 20.61
CA PRO A 266 -8.82 -8.81 21.62
C PRO A 266 -7.60 -8.10 22.27
N PRO A 267 -7.34 -8.30 23.57
CA PRO A 267 -6.20 -7.67 24.25
C PRO A 267 -4.85 -7.95 23.57
N GLN A 268 -4.67 -9.15 23.02
CA GLN A 268 -3.47 -9.55 22.29
C GLN A 268 -3.27 -8.75 21.01
N THR A 269 -4.36 -8.44 20.28
CA THR A 269 -4.32 -7.58 19.09
C THR A 269 -3.93 -6.16 19.47
N LEU A 270 -4.43 -5.63 20.60
CA LEU A 270 -4.02 -4.32 21.09
C LEU A 270 -2.53 -4.25 21.40
N THR A 271 -1.95 -5.31 21.99
CA THR A 271 -0.50 -5.39 22.24
C THR A 271 0.30 -5.40 20.93
N GLN A 272 -0.16 -6.12 19.90
CA GLN A 272 0.49 -6.08 18.59
C GLN A 272 0.42 -4.70 17.94
N LEU A 273 -0.73 -4.03 18.01
CA LEU A 273 -0.89 -2.69 17.45
C LEU A 273 0.08 -1.69 18.10
N LYS A 274 0.34 -1.82 19.42
CA LYS A 274 1.31 -1.00 20.16
C LYS A 274 2.76 -1.19 19.70
N GLN A 275 3.07 -2.28 18.98
CA GLN A 275 4.38 -2.44 18.35
C GLN A 275 4.64 -1.34 17.32
N ILE A 276 3.60 -0.83 16.66
CA ILE A 276 3.70 0.24 15.66
C ILE A 276 3.36 1.56 16.35
N LYS A 277 4.36 2.42 16.53
CA LYS A 277 4.17 3.76 17.13
C LYS A 277 3.52 4.70 16.12
N SER A 278 4.16 4.87 14.97
CA SER A 278 3.70 5.77 13.92
C SER A 278 4.00 5.22 12.54
N VAL A 279 3.26 5.67 11.54
CA VAL A 279 3.46 5.33 10.13
C VAL A 279 3.48 6.61 9.30
N VAL A 280 4.42 6.69 8.37
CA VAL A 280 4.34 7.61 7.23
C VAL A 280 4.35 6.82 5.95
N ALA A 281 3.51 7.18 5.00
CA ALA A 281 3.54 6.62 3.66
C ALA A 281 3.49 7.75 2.64
N GLY A 282 4.12 7.57 1.49
CA GLY A 282 4.09 8.52 0.40
C GLY A 282 3.97 7.83 -0.93
N VAL A 283 3.19 8.45 -1.82
CA VAL A 283 3.02 8.07 -3.21
C VAL A 283 3.72 9.11 -4.06
N GLY A 284 4.56 8.67 -4.99
CA GLY A 284 5.27 9.54 -5.93
C GLY A 284 5.42 8.87 -7.29
N VAL A 285 6.05 9.58 -8.22
CA VAL A 285 6.30 9.10 -9.58
C VAL A 285 7.76 9.31 -9.94
N ASP A 286 8.43 8.27 -10.43
CA ASP A 286 9.80 8.36 -10.93
C ASP A 286 9.90 8.00 -12.41
N ASP A 287 11.09 7.67 -12.89
CA ASP A 287 11.32 7.33 -14.29
C ASP A 287 10.84 5.91 -14.66
N ALA A 288 10.51 5.07 -13.68
CA ALA A 288 10.03 3.71 -13.88
C ALA A 288 8.50 3.57 -13.71
N GLY A 289 7.88 4.43 -12.89
CA GLY A 289 6.41 4.46 -12.75
C GLY A 289 5.95 5.04 -11.41
N VAL A 290 4.89 4.46 -10.85
CA VAL A 290 4.31 4.89 -9.57
C VAL A 290 5.01 4.18 -8.42
N ARG A 291 5.45 4.96 -7.44
CA ARG A 291 6.17 4.49 -6.27
C ARG A 291 5.38 4.74 -5.00
N VAL A 292 5.40 3.76 -4.11
CA VAL A 292 4.90 3.91 -2.75
C VAL A 292 6.03 3.56 -1.79
N LYS A 293 6.35 4.47 -0.87
CA LYS A 293 7.24 4.18 0.26
C LYS A 293 6.46 4.33 1.55
N ALA A 294 6.72 3.45 2.51
CA ALA A 294 6.18 3.54 3.85
C ALA A 294 7.27 3.28 4.88
N ILE A 295 7.28 4.07 5.94
CA ILE A 295 8.17 3.92 7.09
C ILE A 295 7.29 3.74 8.32
N ALA A 296 7.47 2.63 9.01
CA ALA A 296 6.86 2.36 10.31
C ALA A 296 7.91 2.55 11.40
N ASN A 297 7.62 3.44 12.35
CA ASN A 297 8.37 3.55 13.59
C ASN A 297 7.82 2.54 14.58
N LEU A 298 8.67 1.65 15.05
CA LEU A 298 8.34 0.51 15.88
C LEU A 298 8.81 0.72 17.33
N ASP A 299 8.15 0.07 18.28
CA ASP A 299 8.70 -0.10 19.61
C ASP A 299 9.77 -1.20 19.60
N PRO A 300 11.05 -0.88 19.86
CA PRO A 300 12.14 -1.86 19.78
C PRO A 300 12.08 -2.95 20.86
N GLN A 301 11.31 -2.75 21.95
CA GLN A 301 11.12 -3.77 22.98
C GLN A 301 10.06 -4.81 22.56
N LEU A 302 9.04 -4.35 21.84
CA LEU A 302 7.96 -5.19 21.32
C LEU A 302 8.33 -5.85 19.99
N ASN A 303 9.18 -5.21 19.17
CA ASN A 303 9.57 -5.73 17.87
C ASN A 303 10.47 -6.97 17.99
N LYS A 304 9.98 -8.12 17.54
CA LYS A 304 10.70 -9.41 17.55
C LYS A 304 11.33 -9.77 16.21
N PHE A 305 10.99 -9.06 15.13
CA PHE A 305 11.45 -9.38 13.78
C PHE A 305 12.11 -8.17 13.11
N GLN A 306 13.18 -8.41 12.36
CA GLN A 306 13.86 -7.39 11.56
C GLN A 306 14.19 -7.99 10.21
N TYR A 307 13.77 -7.32 9.14
CA TYR A 307 14.21 -7.66 7.79
C TYR A 307 15.70 -7.36 7.66
N GLN A 308 16.49 -8.39 7.36
CA GLN A 308 17.93 -8.25 7.11
C GLN A 308 18.19 -7.97 5.64
N SER A 309 19.30 -7.29 5.35
CA SER A 309 19.73 -7.13 3.96
C SER A 309 20.05 -8.49 3.34
N SER A 310 19.57 -8.70 2.12
CA SER A 310 19.95 -9.81 1.24
C SER A 310 20.94 -9.32 0.19
N PRO A 311 22.02 -10.04 -0.11
CA PRO A 311 22.91 -9.74 -1.23
C PRO A 311 22.18 -9.76 -2.59
N GLY A 312 21.16 -10.60 -2.73
CA GLY A 312 20.35 -10.78 -3.92
C GLY A 312 20.96 -11.73 -4.95
N ASN A 313 22.00 -12.50 -4.60
CA ASN A 313 22.69 -13.37 -5.56
C ASN A 313 21.80 -14.53 -6.02
N ILE A 314 20.92 -15.00 -5.12
CA ILE A 314 20.02 -16.12 -5.40
C ILE A 314 19.04 -15.85 -6.54
N VAL A 315 18.77 -14.57 -6.86
CA VAL A 315 17.95 -14.18 -8.02
C VAL A 315 18.59 -14.68 -9.32
N GLY A 316 19.92 -14.69 -9.41
CA GLY A 316 20.66 -15.19 -10.57
C GLY A 316 20.54 -16.69 -10.80
N GLN A 317 19.98 -17.44 -9.86
CA GLN A 317 19.73 -18.89 -9.99
C GLN A 317 18.46 -19.19 -10.81
N PHE A 318 17.62 -18.18 -11.05
CA PHE A 318 16.39 -18.32 -11.82
C PHE A 318 16.61 -17.97 -13.29
N PRO A 319 15.95 -18.66 -14.23
CA PRO A 319 15.99 -18.28 -15.64
C PRO A 319 15.27 -16.94 -15.86
N ALA A 320 15.66 -16.21 -16.90
CA ALA A 320 15.05 -14.93 -17.27
C ALA A 320 13.54 -15.02 -17.52
N ASP A 321 13.02 -16.20 -17.85
CA ASP A 321 11.60 -16.46 -18.08
C ASP A 321 10.75 -16.53 -16.80
N THR A 322 11.36 -16.54 -15.61
CA THR A 322 10.63 -16.40 -14.34
C THR A 322 9.77 -15.14 -14.36
N PHE A 323 8.47 -15.31 -14.16
CA PHE A 323 7.49 -14.21 -14.21
C PHE A 323 7.04 -13.73 -12.84
N ALA A 324 7.24 -14.54 -11.79
CA ALA A 324 7.01 -14.11 -10.41
C ALA A 324 8.14 -14.63 -9.52
N LEU A 325 8.58 -13.83 -8.56
CA LEU A 325 9.62 -14.19 -7.60
C LEU A 325 9.31 -13.60 -6.24
N ILE A 326 9.53 -14.37 -5.17
CA ILE A 326 9.70 -13.88 -3.80
C ILE A 326 11.09 -14.30 -3.37
N SER A 327 11.89 -13.36 -2.86
CA SER A 327 13.25 -13.63 -2.37
C SER A 327 13.49 -12.94 -1.03
N GLY A 328 14.44 -13.47 -0.28
CA GLY A 328 14.87 -12.90 0.98
C GLY A 328 16.01 -13.69 1.60
N ASN A 329 16.19 -13.56 2.91
CA ASN A 329 17.27 -14.19 3.65
C ASN A 329 16.76 -14.71 5.01
N GLY A 330 17.25 -15.87 5.44
CA GLY A 330 17.10 -16.38 6.80
C GLY A 330 15.68 -16.85 7.15
N ILE A 331 15.13 -17.81 6.39
CA ILE A 331 13.84 -18.45 6.73
C ILE A 331 13.89 -19.05 8.13
N SER A 332 14.99 -19.71 8.49
CA SER A 332 15.16 -20.33 9.81
C SER A 332 14.91 -19.33 10.96
N ARG A 333 15.42 -18.11 10.84
CA ARG A 333 15.18 -17.04 11.81
C ARG A 333 13.72 -16.58 11.83
N GLY A 334 13.09 -16.43 10.66
CA GLY A 334 11.66 -16.12 10.58
C GLY A 334 10.82 -17.19 11.27
N TRP A 335 11.19 -18.46 11.09
CA TRP A 335 10.58 -19.59 11.75
C TRP A 335 10.79 -19.57 13.27
N GLU A 336 12.00 -19.29 13.77
CA GLU A 336 12.27 -19.13 15.21
C GLU A 336 11.38 -18.05 15.85
N VAL A 337 11.23 -16.90 15.19
CA VAL A 337 10.33 -15.83 15.66
C VAL A 337 8.87 -16.28 15.67
N LEU A 338 8.43 -16.99 14.63
CA LEU A 338 7.09 -17.57 14.57
C LEU A 338 6.87 -18.55 15.73
N VAL A 339 7.80 -19.47 15.97
CA VAL A 339 7.73 -20.44 17.08
C VAL A 339 7.66 -19.72 18.42
N GLU A 340 8.46 -18.68 18.64
CA GLU A 340 8.43 -17.89 19.88
C GLU A 340 7.08 -17.19 20.06
N GLN A 341 6.62 -16.46 19.04
CA GLN A 341 5.34 -15.74 19.08
C GLN A 341 4.15 -16.69 19.27
N SER A 342 4.22 -17.92 18.76
CA SER A 342 3.14 -18.90 18.90
C SER A 342 2.75 -19.14 20.36
N LYS A 343 3.70 -18.99 21.31
CA LYS A 343 3.46 -19.20 22.75
C LYS A 343 2.41 -18.25 23.32
N ASP A 344 2.28 -17.07 22.74
CA ASP A 344 1.35 -16.02 23.16
C ASP A 344 -0.04 -16.17 22.51
N TYR A 345 -0.18 -17.03 21.48
CA TYR A 345 -1.42 -17.21 20.69
C TYR A 345 -1.86 -18.68 20.68
N PRO A 346 -2.88 -19.06 21.48
CA PRO A 346 -3.31 -20.45 21.60
C PRO A 346 -3.64 -21.14 20.27
N GLU A 347 -4.32 -20.46 19.34
CA GLU A 347 -4.67 -21.00 18.02
C GLU A 347 -3.42 -21.28 17.17
N MET A 348 -2.45 -20.37 17.19
CA MET A 348 -1.20 -20.50 16.46
C MET A 348 -0.31 -21.60 17.07
N LYS A 349 -0.24 -21.68 18.40
CA LYS A 349 0.43 -22.77 19.10
C LYS A 349 -0.17 -24.12 18.72
N GLN A 350 -1.50 -24.22 18.70
CA GLN A 350 -2.18 -25.45 18.33
C GLN A 350 -1.86 -25.85 16.88
N ALA A 351 -1.92 -24.91 15.93
CA ALA A 351 -1.58 -25.17 14.54
C ALA A 351 -0.12 -25.64 14.37
N LEU A 352 0.81 -25.00 15.10
CA LEU A 352 2.23 -25.38 15.10
C LEU A 352 2.44 -26.80 15.66
N GLU A 353 1.84 -27.13 16.79
CA GLU A 353 1.93 -28.47 17.38
C GLU A 353 1.27 -29.55 16.51
N GLN A 354 0.18 -29.23 15.83
CA GLN A 354 -0.44 -30.12 14.84
C GLN A 354 0.51 -30.38 13.66
N ALA A 355 1.13 -29.34 13.10
CA ALA A 355 2.10 -29.49 12.02
C ALA A 355 3.31 -30.35 12.45
N ARG A 356 3.86 -30.09 13.64
CA ARG A 356 4.91 -30.93 14.24
C ARG A 356 4.45 -32.37 14.42
N GLY A 357 3.23 -32.59 14.91
CA GLY A 357 2.64 -33.91 15.11
C GLY A 357 2.48 -34.71 13.82
N GLN A 358 2.08 -34.07 12.72
CA GLN A 358 1.93 -34.73 11.42
C GLN A 358 3.27 -35.24 10.86
N LEU A 359 4.35 -34.47 11.04
CA LEU A 359 5.68 -34.85 10.54
C LEU A 359 6.40 -35.88 11.42
N LYS A 360 6.03 -35.98 12.71
CA LYS A 360 6.55 -37.04 13.60
C LYS A 360 6.25 -38.45 13.10
N PHE A 361 5.12 -38.68 12.40
CA PHE A 361 4.82 -39.99 11.80
C PHE A 361 5.83 -40.40 10.74
N ALA A 362 6.51 -39.44 10.10
CA ALA A 362 7.58 -39.66 9.15
C ALA A 362 8.99 -39.53 9.78
N ASN A 363 9.10 -39.43 11.11
CA ASN A 363 10.34 -39.17 11.84
C ASN A 363 11.08 -37.89 11.35
N ILE A 364 10.29 -36.85 11.02
CA ILE A 364 10.78 -35.53 10.59
C ILE A 364 10.48 -34.51 11.70
N ASP A 365 11.51 -33.82 12.17
CA ASP A 365 11.41 -32.68 13.08
C ASP A 365 11.21 -31.39 12.27
N LEU A 366 10.03 -30.77 12.36
CA LEU A 366 9.70 -29.58 11.58
C LEU A 366 10.70 -28.43 11.80
N ASP A 367 11.15 -28.23 13.04
CA ASP A 367 11.99 -27.10 13.38
C ASP A 367 13.42 -27.31 12.90
N LYS A 368 13.94 -28.54 13.06
CA LYS A 368 15.34 -28.86 12.76
C LYS A 368 15.54 -29.38 11.34
N ASP A 369 14.74 -30.37 10.93
CA ASP A 369 14.91 -31.04 9.65
C ASP A 369 14.36 -30.18 8.50
N ILE A 370 13.26 -29.43 8.68
CA ILE A 370 12.69 -28.62 7.59
C ILE A 370 13.27 -27.20 7.59
N PHE A 371 13.08 -26.43 8.65
CA PHE A 371 13.43 -25.00 8.63
C PHE A 371 14.85 -24.70 9.12
N GLY A 372 15.45 -25.57 9.95
CA GLY A 372 16.71 -25.29 10.65
C GLY A 372 17.91 -25.00 9.74
N TRP A 373 17.98 -25.65 8.57
CA TRP A 373 19.07 -25.47 7.62
C TRP A 373 18.83 -24.34 6.61
N MET A 374 17.63 -23.74 6.55
CA MET A 374 17.29 -22.66 5.61
C MET A 374 17.79 -21.29 6.13
N ASN A 375 19.11 -21.17 6.31
CA ASN A 375 19.75 -20.06 7.02
C ASN A 375 20.42 -19.01 6.12
N GLY A 376 20.47 -19.22 4.81
CA GLY A 376 20.99 -18.28 3.81
C GLY A 376 19.91 -17.55 3.01
N GLU A 377 20.29 -17.06 1.83
CA GLU A 377 19.34 -16.51 0.87
C GLU A 377 18.32 -17.57 0.45
N PHE A 378 17.09 -17.15 0.16
CA PHE A 378 16.07 -18.01 -0.42
C PHE A 378 15.34 -17.28 -1.55
N ALA A 379 14.80 -18.04 -2.48
CA ALA A 379 13.87 -17.52 -3.46
C ALA A 379 12.87 -18.58 -3.93
N PHE A 380 11.64 -18.13 -4.17
CA PHE A 380 10.55 -18.90 -4.75
C PHE A 380 10.13 -18.23 -6.05
N GLY A 381 10.28 -18.93 -7.17
CA GLY A 381 9.97 -18.41 -8.49
C GLY A 381 8.91 -19.23 -9.21
N ALA A 382 8.05 -18.54 -9.97
CA ALA A 382 7.12 -19.16 -10.90
C ALA A 382 7.67 -19.01 -12.34
N ILE A 383 7.74 -20.13 -13.06
CA ILE A 383 8.34 -20.21 -14.39
C ILE A 383 7.31 -20.81 -15.35
N PRO A 384 7.05 -20.19 -16.52
CA PRO A 384 6.09 -20.71 -17.48
C PRO A 384 6.45 -22.12 -17.93
N SER A 385 5.45 -22.99 -18.05
CA SER A 385 5.62 -24.36 -18.51
C SER A 385 4.36 -24.84 -19.19
N ASN A 386 4.50 -25.32 -20.43
CA ASN A 386 3.44 -25.93 -21.22
C ASN A 386 3.66 -27.45 -21.40
N GLN A 387 4.55 -28.05 -20.60
CA GLN A 387 4.93 -29.45 -20.67
C GLN A 387 4.83 -30.14 -19.29
N GLY A 388 4.75 -31.46 -19.30
CA GLY A 388 4.69 -32.29 -18.09
C GLY A 388 3.35 -32.21 -17.36
N VAL A 389 3.33 -32.69 -16.11
CA VAL A 389 2.12 -32.82 -15.27
C VAL A 389 1.40 -31.48 -15.05
N LEU A 390 2.13 -30.35 -15.12
CA LEU A 390 1.61 -29.00 -14.87
C LEU A 390 1.30 -28.21 -16.14
N ALA A 391 1.30 -28.84 -17.33
CA ALA A 391 1.04 -28.15 -18.59
C ALA A 391 -0.32 -27.41 -18.63
N SER A 392 -1.36 -27.98 -17.99
CA SER A 392 -2.69 -27.37 -17.91
C SER A 392 -2.74 -26.15 -16.98
N VAL A 393 -1.84 -26.09 -15.99
CA VAL A 393 -1.67 -24.94 -15.09
C VAL A 393 -0.95 -23.79 -15.83
N GLY A 394 -0.05 -24.14 -16.76
CA GLY A 394 0.69 -23.19 -17.59
C GLY A 394 1.99 -22.67 -16.97
N PHE A 395 2.33 -23.13 -15.77
CA PHE A 395 3.59 -22.82 -15.08
C PHE A 395 3.95 -23.89 -14.05
N GLY A 396 5.22 -23.93 -13.67
CA GLY A 396 5.71 -24.66 -12.50
C GLY A 396 6.46 -23.72 -11.54
N GLY A 397 6.91 -24.28 -10.42
CA GLY A 397 7.56 -23.52 -9.35
C GLY A 397 8.98 -23.98 -9.11
N ALA A 398 9.86 -23.08 -8.69
CA ALA A 398 11.20 -23.42 -8.20
C ALA A 398 11.43 -22.75 -6.85
N LEU A 399 11.91 -23.53 -5.89
CA LEU A 399 12.40 -23.07 -4.61
C LEU A 399 13.90 -23.24 -4.61
N VAL A 400 14.64 -22.20 -4.28
CA VAL A 400 16.10 -22.21 -4.22
C VAL A 400 16.52 -21.67 -2.86
N PHE A 401 17.47 -22.34 -2.21
CA PHE A 401 17.95 -21.98 -0.88
C PHE A 401 19.47 -22.08 -0.84
N ASP A 402 20.12 -21.04 -0.31
CA ASP A 402 21.48 -21.13 0.16
C ASP A 402 21.47 -21.64 1.60
N THR A 403 22.42 -22.51 1.93
CA THR A 403 22.56 -23.07 3.26
C THR A 403 24.02 -23.32 3.63
N SER A 404 24.36 -23.01 4.89
CA SER A 404 25.64 -23.43 5.47
C SER A 404 25.58 -24.82 6.12
N ASP A 405 24.41 -25.47 6.14
CA ASP A 405 24.18 -26.79 6.75
C ASP A 405 23.65 -27.80 5.73
N ARG A 406 24.45 -28.00 4.68
CA ARG A 406 24.19 -28.96 3.62
C ARG A 406 23.91 -30.37 4.13
N LYS A 407 24.62 -30.79 5.18
CA LYS A 407 24.46 -32.14 5.75
C LYS A 407 23.04 -32.37 6.27
N THR A 408 22.48 -31.40 7.00
CA THR A 408 21.09 -31.49 7.48
C THR A 408 20.12 -31.43 6.30
N ALA A 409 20.35 -30.55 5.32
CA ALA A 409 19.50 -30.47 4.12
C ALA A 409 19.45 -31.80 3.33
N GLU A 410 20.60 -32.44 3.09
CA GLU A 410 20.70 -33.75 2.41
C GLU A 410 19.99 -34.87 3.21
N ALA A 411 20.17 -34.87 4.53
CA ALA A 411 19.48 -35.83 5.40
C ALA A 411 17.95 -35.64 5.33
N THR A 412 17.48 -34.40 5.31
CA THR A 412 16.05 -34.07 5.17
C THR A 412 15.50 -34.50 3.82
N LEU A 413 16.16 -34.17 2.72
CA LEU A 413 15.73 -34.57 1.39
C LEU A 413 15.66 -36.10 1.26
N THR A 414 16.61 -36.82 1.85
CA THR A 414 16.60 -38.30 1.90
C THR A 414 15.40 -38.85 2.68
N LYS A 415 15.03 -38.23 3.81
CA LYS A 415 13.82 -38.60 4.57
C LYS A 415 12.56 -38.36 3.73
N LEU A 416 12.50 -37.23 3.02
CA LEU A 416 11.38 -36.89 2.13
C LEU A 416 11.27 -37.87 0.95
N ASP A 417 12.39 -38.27 0.34
CA ASP A 417 12.42 -39.29 -0.72
C ASP A 417 11.88 -40.63 -0.21
N THR A 418 12.23 -41.01 1.01
CA THR A 418 11.74 -42.25 1.65
C THR A 418 10.24 -42.19 1.90
N LEU A 419 9.74 -41.04 2.35
CA LEU A 419 8.31 -40.80 2.54
C LEU A 419 7.57 -40.88 1.20
N ALA A 420 8.08 -40.25 0.14
CA ALA A 420 7.51 -40.30 -1.19
C ALA A 420 7.44 -41.74 -1.74
N LYS A 421 8.50 -42.54 -1.59
CA LYS A 421 8.49 -43.98 -1.94
C LYS A 421 7.40 -44.75 -1.21
N THR A 422 7.19 -44.45 0.07
CA THR A 422 6.15 -45.09 0.90
C THR A 422 4.75 -44.75 0.39
N GLN A 423 4.56 -43.59 -0.24
CA GLN A 423 3.32 -43.16 -0.89
C GLN A 423 3.21 -43.63 -2.36
N GLN A 424 4.00 -44.64 -2.77
CA GLN A 424 4.01 -45.21 -4.13
C GLN A 424 4.42 -44.20 -5.22
N ILE A 425 5.12 -43.12 -4.86
CA ILE A 425 5.75 -42.21 -5.81
C ILE A 425 7.07 -42.86 -6.26
N ASN A 426 7.31 -42.91 -7.58
CA ASN A 426 8.56 -43.44 -8.10
C ASN A 426 9.69 -42.41 -7.91
N ILE A 427 10.84 -42.85 -7.41
CA ILE A 427 12.02 -42.00 -7.26
C ILE A 427 13.04 -42.39 -8.32
N ALA A 428 13.38 -41.45 -9.19
CA ALA A 428 14.36 -41.65 -10.26
C ALA A 428 15.49 -40.63 -10.13
N ASN A 429 16.71 -41.04 -10.47
CA ASN A 429 17.84 -40.12 -10.56
C ASN A 429 18.10 -39.77 -12.01
N ARG A 430 18.40 -38.51 -12.28
CA ARG A 430 18.70 -37.98 -13.61
C ARG A 430 19.90 -37.03 -13.50
N ASN A 431 20.76 -37.04 -14.51
CA ASN A 431 21.80 -36.02 -14.63
C ASN A 431 21.30 -34.91 -15.57
N ILE A 432 21.27 -33.67 -15.08
CA ILE A 432 20.83 -32.48 -15.82
C ILE A 432 21.95 -31.44 -15.77
N GLY A 433 22.56 -31.12 -16.91
CA GLY A 433 23.64 -30.14 -16.99
C GLY A 433 24.85 -30.49 -16.11
N GLY A 434 25.15 -31.78 -15.93
CA GLY A 434 26.24 -32.26 -15.06
C GLY A 434 25.89 -32.35 -13.57
N LYS A 435 24.64 -32.05 -13.19
CA LYS A 435 24.17 -32.12 -11.80
C LYS A 435 23.30 -33.34 -11.58
N ASP A 436 23.47 -33.99 -10.44
CA ASP A 436 22.60 -35.09 -10.02
C ASP A 436 21.30 -34.53 -9.45
N VAL A 437 20.19 -34.97 -10.04
CA VAL A 437 18.83 -34.52 -9.73
C VAL A 437 17.98 -35.74 -9.40
N THR A 438 17.28 -35.69 -8.27
CA THR A 438 16.32 -36.70 -7.84
C THR A 438 14.92 -36.25 -8.24
N GLU A 439 14.20 -37.05 -9.01
CA GLU A 439 12.84 -36.79 -9.47
C GLU A 439 11.82 -37.69 -8.76
N TRP A 440 10.71 -37.08 -8.36
CA TRP A 440 9.50 -37.72 -7.85
C TRP A 440 8.52 -37.84 -8.99
N GLN A 441 8.35 -39.05 -9.50
CA GLN A 441 7.55 -39.33 -10.69
C GLN A 441 6.22 -39.99 -10.30
N ILE A 442 5.13 -39.40 -10.78
CA ILE A 442 3.82 -40.04 -10.72
C ILE A 442 3.77 -41.07 -11.85
N PRO A 443 3.42 -42.35 -11.56
CA PRO A 443 3.29 -43.38 -12.58
C PRO A 443 2.42 -42.93 -13.76
N ARG A 444 2.95 -43.05 -14.98
CA ARG A 444 2.31 -42.65 -16.26
C ARG A 444 2.09 -41.15 -16.48
N GLN A 445 2.38 -40.28 -15.50
CA GLN A 445 2.22 -38.82 -15.65
C GLN A 445 3.57 -38.08 -15.72
N GLY A 446 4.65 -38.70 -15.24
CA GLY A 446 6.01 -38.14 -15.30
C GLY A 446 6.43 -37.43 -14.00
N ALA A 447 7.50 -36.63 -14.08
CA ALA A 447 8.06 -35.94 -12.92
C ALA A 447 7.14 -34.82 -12.41
N LEU A 448 6.73 -34.92 -11.15
CA LEU A 448 5.96 -33.92 -10.42
C LEU A 448 6.88 -32.95 -9.67
N LEU A 449 7.91 -33.47 -9.02
CA LEU A 449 8.85 -32.70 -8.22
C LEU A 449 10.26 -33.19 -8.52
N ALA A 450 11.24 -32.31 -8.46
CA ALA A 450 12.65 -32.68 -8.52
C ALA A 450 13.45 -31.87 -7.49
N HIS A 451 14.52 -32.42 -6.97
CA HIS A 451 15.46 -31.67 -6.13
C HIS A 451 16.90 -32.04 -6.43
N GLY A 452 17.82 -31.13 -6.12
CA GLY A 452 19.24 -31.31 -6.35
C GLY A 452 20.05 -30.08 -5.94
N TRP A 453 21.36 -30.16 -6.14
CA TRP A 453 22.29 -29.09 -5.78
C TRP A 453 22.74 -28.33 -7.02
N LEU A 454 22.65 -26.99 -6.99
CA LEU A 454 23.15 -26.12 -8.07
C LEU A 454 24.66 -25.90 -7.96
N ASP A 455 25.19 -25.94 -6.74
CA ASP A 455 26.61 -25.87 -6.40
C ASP A 455 26.87 -26.45 -4.98
N GLN A 456 27.90 -25.99 -4.29
CA GLN A 456 28.25 -26.52 -2.97
C GLN A 456 27.21 -26.18 -1.90
N ASP A 457 26.63 -24.99 -1.95
CA ASP A 457 25.86 -24.42 -0.85
C ASP A 457 24.42 -24.05 -1.27
N THR A 458 24.10 -24.11 -2.56
CA THR A 458 22.76 -23.83 -3.10
C THR A 458 22.02 -25.11 -3.51
N VAL A 459 20.86 -25.35 -2.88
CA VAL A 459 19.93 -26.43 -3.20
C VAL A 459 18.68 -25.89 -3.90
N PHE A 460 18.12 -26.67 -4.83
CA PHE A 460 16.84 -26.35 -5.46
C PHE A 460 15.81 -27.47 -5.29
N VAL A 461 14.54 -27.08 -5.27
CA VAL A 461 13.36 -27.94 -5.39
C VAL A 461 12.48 -27.38 -6.49
N ALA A 462 12.33 -28.13 -7.58
CA ALA A 462 11.50 -27.79 -8.72
C ALA A 462 10.17 -28.54 -8.65
N ILE A 463 9.08 -27.85 -8.96
CA ILE A 463 7.72 -28.38 -9.08
C ILE A 463 7.36 -28.36 -10.56
N GLY A 464 7.31 -29.55 -11.16
CA GLY A 464 7.18 -29.84 -12.58
C GLY A 464 8.52 -30.20 -13.22
N GLY A 465 8.59 -31.34 -13.91
CA GLY A 465 9.82 -31.83 -14.57
C GLY A 465 10.59 -30.78 -15.39
N PRO A 466 9.96 -30.05 -16.33
CA PRO A 466 10.64 -29.03 -17.13
C PRO A 466 11.27 -27.89 -16.33
N ILE A 467 10.79 -27.64 -15.10
CA ILE A 467 11.36 -26.60 -14.25
C ILE A 467 12.73 -27.03 -13.69
N ALA A 468 12.92 -28.32 -13.43
CA ALA A 468 14.21 -28.86 -13.01
C ALA A 468 15.28 -28.61 -14.08
N ASP A 469 14.93 -28.84 -15.36
CA ASP A 469 15.78 -28.53 -16.50
C ASP A 469 16.11 -27.02 -16.58
N ALA A 470 15.09 -26.16 -16.45
CA ALA A 470 15.24 -24.71 -16.57
C ALA A 470 16.16 -24.08 -15.50
N VAL A 471 16.14 -24.61 -14.27
CA VAL A 471 16.96 -24.11 -13.15
C VAL A 471 18.35 -24.75 -13.12
N SER A 472 18.47 -26.04 -13.49
CA SER A 472 19.71 -26.79 -13.33
C SER A 472 20.72 -26.59 -14.48
N ASP A 473 20.25 -26.57 -15.72
CA ASP A 473 21.09 -26.58 -16.94
C ASP A 473 21.69 -25.19 -17.27
N ARG A 474 21.14 -24.11 -16.68
CA ARG A 474 21.60 -22.70 -16.85
C ARG A 474 21.80 -22.26 -18.31
N LYS A 475 21.09 -22.87 -19.28
CA LYS A 475 21.16 -22.52 -20.71
C LYS A 475 20.51 -21.17 -21.03
N ASN A 476 19.50 -20.79 -20.24
CA ASN A 476 18.82 -19.52 -20.39
C ASN A 476 19.57 -18.43 -19.61
N PRO A 477 19.54 -17.16 -20.06
CA PRO A 477 20.05 -16.04 -19.27
C PRO A 477 19.39 -16.02 -17.89
N SER A 478 20.10 -15.53 -16.89
CA SER A 478 19.60 -15.45 -15.52
C SER A 478 18.64 -14.26 -15.32
N LEU A 479 17.73 -14.37 -14.35
CA LEU A 479 16.68 -13.38 -14.08
C LEU A 479 17.24 -12.01 -13.70
N ASP A 480 18.29 -11.96 -12.92
CA ASP A 480 18.97 -10.72 -12.49
C ASP A 480 19.56 -9.93 -13.69
N THR A 481 19.83 -10.59 -14.81
CA THR A 481 20.29 -9.95 -16.04
C THR A 481 19.15 -9.43 -16.93
N SER A 482 17.91 -9.89 -16.71
CA SER A 482 16.72 -9.56 -17.50
C SER A 482 16.36 -8.07 -17.43
N ASP A 483 16.07 -7.46 -18.58
CA ASP A 483 15.58 -6.08 -18.65
C ASP A 483 14.24 -5.91 -17.95
N ALA A 484 13.37 -6.93 -17.98
CA ALA A 484 12.08 -6.91 -17.29
C ALA A 484 12.28 -6.84 -15.77
N PHE A 485 13.16 -7.68 -15.23
CA PHE A 485 13.49 -7.67 -13.81
C PHE A 485 14.11 -6.33 -13.38
N LYS A 486 15.15 -5.88 -14.09
CA LYS A 486 15.85 -4.61 -13.80
C LYS A 486 14.91 -3.41 -13.83
N ALA A 487 13.94 -3.37 -14.75
CA ALA A 487 12.99 -2.27 -14.83
C ALA A 487 11.99 -2.22 -13.67
N VAL A 488 11.71 -3.36 -13.04
CA VAL A 488 10.74 -3.48 -11.94
C VAL A 488 11.42 -3.40 -10.57
N THR A 489 12.67 -3.84 -10.45
CA THR A 489 13.38 -3.93 -9.16
C THR A 489 14.60 -3.02 -9.05
N GLY A 490 15.18 -2.59 -10.18
CA GLY A 490 16.49 -1.94 -10.21
C GLY A 490 16.57 -0.58 -9.52
N SER A 491 15.45 0.13 -9.43
CA SER A 491 15.33 1.43 -8.78
C SER A 491 14.73 1.37 -7.37
N LEU A 492 14.39 0.18 -6.87
CA LEU A 492 14.01 -0.02 -5.47
C LEU A 492 15.23 0.23 -4.57
N GLN A 493 14.98 0.62 -3.32
CA GLN A 493 16.00 0.93 -2.33
C GLN A 493 17.00 -0.20 -2.16
N LYS A 494 18.24 0.19 -1.86
CA LYS A 494 19.35 -0.71 -1.50
C LYS A 494 20.11 -0.08 -0.33
N PRO A 495 20.57 -0.87 0.66
CA PRO A 495 20.34 -2.31 0.84
C PRO A 495 18.86 -2.65 1.04
N ASN A 496 18.47 -3.89 0.76
CA ASN A 496 17.11 -4.36 0.97
C ASN A 496 17.04 -5.84 1.33
N GLY A 497 15.90 -6.29 1.87
CA GLY A 497 15.74 -7.65 2.38
C GLY A 497 15.28 -8.69 1.38
N GLY A 498 15.39 -8.41 0.08
CA GLY A 498 14.90 -9.25 -1.00
C GLY A 498 13.75 -8.60 -1.75
N TYR A 499 13.22 -9.32 -2.74
CA TYR A 499 12.25 -8.81 -3.70
C TYR A 499 11.01 -9.68 -3.76
N PHE A 500 9.84 -9.05 -3.81
CA PHE A 500 8.73 -9.57 -4.59
C PHE A 500 8.79 -8.96 -5.99
N TYR A 501 8.65 -9.78 -7.01
CA TYR A 501 8.67 -9.39 -8.42
C TYR A 501 7.52 -10.07 -9.17
N LEU A 502 6.87 -9.33 -10.05
CA LEU A 502 5.86 -9.83 -10.98
C LEU A 502 6.02 -9.16 -12.35
N ASP A 503 6.19 -9.97 -13.39
CA ASP A 503 6.20 -9.58 -14.80
C ASP A 503 4.79 -9.64 -15.37
N MET A 504 4.19 -8.47 -15.63
CA MET A 504 2.80 -8.39 -16.08
C MET A 504 2.61 -8.80 -17.55
N ASP A 505 3.66 -8.80 -18.36
CA ASP A 505 3.55 -9.25 -19.74
C ASP A 505 3.63 -10.77 -19.85
N LYS A 506 4.45 -11.42 -19.01
CA LYS A 506 4.51 -12.88 -18.93
C LYS A 506 3.33 -13.51 -18.22
N THR A 507 2.68 -12.84 -17.26
CA THR A 507 1.46 -13.41 -16.65
C THR A 507 0.33 -13.65 -17.65
N LYS A 508 0.28 -12.87 -18.75
CA LYS A 508 -0.72 -13.03 -19.82
C LYS A 508 -0.54 -14.32 -20.61
N THR A 509 0.67 -14.88 -20.64
CA THR A 509 0.94 -16.14 -21.32
C THR A 509 0.59 -17.36 -20.46
N VAL A 510 0.24 -17.14 -19.18
CA VAL A 510 -0.15 -18.19 -18.24
C VAL A 510 -1.67 -18.35 -18.24
N SER A 511 -2.16 -19.43 -18.84
CA SER A 511 -3.58 -19.70 -19.06
C SER A 511 -4.45 -19.57 -17.81
N LEU A 512 -4.00 -20.12 -16.68
CA LEU A 512 -4.74 -20.07 -15.42
C LEU A 512 -4.86 -18.63 -14.90
N ILE A 513 -3.77 -17.86 -14.91
CA ILE A 513 -3.78 -16.47 -14.44
C ILE A 513 -4.71 -15.64 -15.34
N ASN A 514 -4.59 -15.79 -16.65
CA ASN A 514 -5.42 -15.08 -17.61
C ASN A 514 -6.93 -15.38 -17.43
N SER A 515 -7.30 -16.59 -16.95
CA SER A 515 -8.69 -16.94 -16.66
C SER A 515 -9.28 -16.20 -15.44
N PHE A 516 -8.44 -15.72 -14.51
CA PHE A 516 -8.85 -14.93 -13.35
C PHE A 516 -8.79 -13.43 -13.57
N VAL A 517 -8.14 -12.98 -14.66
CA VAL A 517 -8.12 -11.55 -15.00
C VAL A 517 -9.54 -11.10 -15.36
N SER A 518 -9.92 -9.91 -14.89
CA SER A 518 -11.24 -9.33 -15.12
C SER A 518 -11.62 -9.37 -16.60
N SER A 519 -12.86 -9.76 -16.92
CA SER A 519 -13.42 -9.65 -18.27
C SER A 519 -13.79 -8.20 -18.66
N ASN A 520 -13.65 -7.26 -17.72
CA ASN A 520 -13.91 -5.85 -17.96
C ASN A 520 -12.81 -5.21 -18.82
N ALA A 521 -13.17 -4.72 -20.00
CA ALA A 521 -12.23 -4.14 -20.97
C ALA A 521 -11.43 -2.95 -20.42
N ASP A 522 -12.04 -2.08 -19.60
CA ASP A 522 -11.36 -0.95 -18.98
C ASP A 522 -10.28 -1.42 -18.00
N THR A 523 -10.58 -2.44 -17.21
CA THR A 523 -9.62 -3.06 -16.26
C THR A 523 -8.46 -3.71 -17.01
N ILE A 524 -8.74 -4.46 -18.07
CA ILE A 524 -7.70 -5.05 -18.94
C ILE A 524 -6.83 -3.94 -19.55
N THR A 525 -7.42 -2.83 -19.97
CA THR A 525 -6.70 -1.68 -20.55
C THR A 525 -5.71 -1.08 -19.54
N ILE A 526 -6.13 -0.88 -18.28
CA ILE A 526 -5.23 -0.42 -17.22
C ILE A 526 -4.14 -1.45 -16.92
N LEU A 527 -4.49 -2.74 -16.80
CA LEU A 527 -3.51 -3.80 -16.55
C LEU A 527 -2.46 -3.90 -17.67
N ASN A 528 -2.85 -3.68 -18.92
CA ASN A 528 -1.93 -3.69 -20.07
C ASN A 528 -0.91 -2.56 -20.05
N SER A 529 -1.19 -1.48 -19.32
CA SER A 529 -0.29 -0.34 -19.13
C SER A 529 0.81 -0.59 -18.10
N ILE A 530 0.70 -1.66 -17.30
CA ILE A 530 1.65 -2.03 -16.27
C ILE A 530 2.69 -3.00 -16.88
N ARG A 531 3.97 -2.71 -16.66
CA ARG A 531 5.08 -3.59 -17.04
C ARG A 531 5.32 -4.66 -15.97
N GLY A 532 5.25 -4.27 -14.71
CA GLY A 532 5.45 -5.19 -13.60
C GLY A 532 5.23 -4.54 -12.24
N PHE A 533 5.28 -5.37 -11.20
CA PHE A 533 5.16 -4.94 -9.82
C PHE A 533 6.37 -5.43 -9.02
N GLY A 534 7.03 -4.50 -8.34
CA GLY A 534 8.18 -4.75 -7.49
C GLY A 534 7.87 -4.31 -6.06
N PHE A 535 8.33 -5.10 -5.10
CA PHE A 535 8.21 -4.76 -3.68
C PHE A 535 9.49 -5.17 -2.96
N THR A 536 9.90 -4.38 -1.98
CA THR A 536 10.98 -4.73 -1.07
C THR A 536 10.74 -4.14 0.32
N ALA A 537 11.38 -4.73 1.33
CA ALA A 537 11.34 -4.27 2.70
C ALA A 537 12.72 -4.40 3.36
N ILE A 538 12.99 -3.55 4.34
CA ILE A 538 14.22 -3.60 5.16
C ILE A 538 13.92 -3.05 6.55
N SER A 539 14.65 -3.54 7.55
CA SER A 539 14.66 -2.94 8.89
C SER A 539 16.08 -2.44 9.17
N PRO A 540 16.35 -1.13 9.00
CA PRO A 540 17.66 -0.57 9.31
C PRO A 540 18.08 -0.82 10.77
N ASP A 541 17.09 -0.85 11.68
CA ASP A 541 17.25 -1.19 13.09
C ASP A 541 15.94 -1.78 13.67
N LYS A 542 15.91 -2.03 14.99
CA LYS A 542 14.72 -2.57 15.69
C LYS A 542 13.54 -1.62 15.76
N SER A 543 13.77 -0.33 15.62
CA SER A 543 12.78 0.75 15.74
C SER A 543 12.24 1.24 14.40
N THR A 544 12.76 0.75 13.27
CA THR A 544 12.31 1.21 11.95
C THR A 544 12.13 0.04 10.99
N SER A 545 10.99 0.02 10.30
CA SER A 545 10.77 -0.84 9.14
C SER A 545 10.38 0.03 7.95
N GLU A 546 11.04 -0.20 6.83
CA GLU A 546 10.82 0.50 5.58
C GLU A 546 10.30 -0.48 4.54
N LEU A 547 9.35 -0.01 3.74
CA LEU A 547 8.70 -0.76 2.68
C LEU A 547 8.67 0.13 1.44
N GLU A 548 9.09 -0.42 0.32
CA GLU A 548 9.00 0.26 -0.98
C GLU A 548 8.31 -0.64 -2.00
N MET A 549 7.38 -0.06 -2.74
CA MET A 549 6.67 -0.67 -3.85
C MET A 549 6.88 0.17 -5.10
N LEU A 550 7.05 -0.50 -6.22
CA LEU A 550 7.07 0.10 -7.55
C LEU A 550 6.04 -0.61 -8.42
N LEU A 551 5.07 0.17 -8.89
CA LEU A 551 4.25 -0.19 -10.03
C LEU A 551 4.96 0.34 -11.29
N ALA A 552 5.75 -0.53 -11.92
CA ALA A 552 6.48 -0.16 -13.12
C ALA A 552 5.49 -0.02 -14.29
N LEU A 553 5.41 1.18 -14.87
CA LEU A 553 4.48 1.49 -15.93
C LEU A 553 5.20 1.48 -17.28
N LYS A 554 4.47 1.14 -18.34
CA LYS A 554 4.99 1.29 -19.70
C LYS A 554 5.10 2.77 -20.03
N PRO A 555 6.21 3.22 -20.65
CA PRO A 555 6.31 4.60 -21.12
C PRO A 555 5.25 4.86 -22.19
N THR A 556 4.81 6.10 -22.32
CA THR A 556 3.96 6.48 -23.47
C THR A 556 4.72 6.20 -24.76
N ALA A 557 4.08 5.46 -25.68
CA ALA A 557 4.61 5.28 -27.03
C ALA A 557 4.78 6.67 -27.67
N LYS A 558 5.99 6.96 -28.16
CA LYS A 558 6.26 8.20 -28.90
C LYS A 558 5.55 8.22 -30.24
#